data_AF-A0A2M9IIG9-F1
#
_entry.id   AF-A0A2M9IIG9-F1
#
_cell.length_a   1.000
_cell.length_b   1.000
_cell.length_c   1.000
_cell.angle_alpha   90.00
_cell.angle_beta   90.00
_cell.angle_gamma   90.00
#
_symmetry.space_group_name_H-M   'P 1'
#
loop_
_entity.id
_entity.type
_entity.pdbx_description
1 polymer ?
#
loop_
_entity_poly.entity_id
_entity_poly.type
_entity_poly.pdbx_seq_one_letter_code
_entity_poly.pdbx_strand_id
1 'polypeptide(L)'
;MDPVTAVAAAGVALVVKGALESAGQEAGRSGWSGGTRLIERIRARFRGDSAAEAALVEVTRTPDDESAQHALERFLAAHMLHDRGFEDEMRRVVDEAVAAQGKGAQVNAALIKNSQVFNEKVEIKGDWNIS
;
A
#
# COMPACT_ATOMS: atom_id res chain seq x y z
N MET A 1 -1.66 15.64 -9.06
CA MET A 1 -1.64 15.26 -7.64
C MET A 1 -0.23 15.50 -7.14
N ASP A 2 -0.06 16.20 -6.03
CA ASP A 2 1.24 16.37 -5.40
C ASP A 2 1.67 15.08 -4.65
N PRO A 3 2.96 14.92 -4.31
CA PRO A 3 3.45 13.69 -3.70
C PRO A 3 2.88 13.40 -2.30
N VAL A 4 2.46 14.42 -1.55
CA VAL A 4 1.92 14.26 -0.20
C VAL A 4 0.48 13.77 -0.28
N THR A 5 -0.36 14.38 -1.11
CA THR A 5 -1.74 13.92 -1.39
C THR A 5 -1.75 12.49 -1.93
N ALA A 6 -0.81 12.13 -2.81
CA ALA A 6 -0.71 10.75 -3.32
C ALA A 6 -0.44 9.72 -2.21
N VAL A 7 0.47 10.02 -1.28
CA VAL A 7 0.76 9.16 -0.12
C VAL A 7 -0.40 9.19 0.89
N ALA A 8 -1.08 10.32 1.06
CA ALA A 8 -2.27 10.42 1.92
C ALA A 8 -3.42 9.55 1.40
N ALA A 9 -3.75 9.62 0.10
CA ALA A 9 -4.77 8.79 -0.53
C ALA A 9 -4.43 7.29 -0.44
N ALA A 10 -3.18 6.92 -0.69
CA ALA A 10 -2.71 5.54 -0.48
C ALA A 10 -2.82 5.12 1.00
N GLY A 11 -2.52 6.02 1.93
CA GLY A 11 -2.71 5.82 3.37
C GLY A 11 -4.17 5.55 3.76
N VAL A 12 -5.12 6.30 3.18
CA VAL A 12 -6.57 6.05 3.37
C VAL A 12 -6.96 4.67 2.86
N ALA A 13 -6.51 4.28 1.65
CA ALA A 13 -6.79 2.96 1.10
C ALA A 13 -6.27 1.81 2.00
N LEU A 14 -5.13 2.00 2.67
CA LEU A 14 -4.60 1.05 3.65
C LEU A 14 -5.37 1.03 4.98
N VAL A 15 -5.92 2.17 5.42
CA VAL A 15 -6.84 2.24 6.57
C VAL A 15 -8.15 1.51 6.26
N VAL A 16 -8.76 1.78 5.10
CA VAL A 16 -9.97 1.10 4.59
C VAL A 16 -9.75 -0.41 4.55
N LYS A 17 -8.66 -0.86 3.93
CA LYS A 17 -8.28 -2.28 3.90
C LYS A 17 -8.11 -2.86 5.31
N GLY A 18 -7.38 -2.17 6.20
CA GLY A 18 -7.17 -2.61 7.57
C GLY A 18 -8.46 -2.72 8.39
N ALA A 19 -9.45 -1.86 8.12
CA ALA A 19 -10.78 -1.94 8.72
C ALA A 19 -11.57 -3.15 8.21
N LEU A 20 -11.57 -3.41 6.89
CA LEU A 20 -12.24 -4.57 6.27
C LEU A 20 -11.61 -5.91 6.69
N GLU A 21 -10.28 -5.98 6.76
CA GLU A 21 -9.55 -7.13 7.33
C GLU A 21 -9.94 -7.36 8.80
N SER A 22 -10.00 -6.30 9.61
CA SER A 22 -10.37 -6.38 11.04
C SER A 22 -11.84 -6.72 11.28
N ALA A 23 -12.73 -6.34 10.36
CA ALA A 23 -14.15 -6.70 10.37
C ALA A 23 -14.41 -8.15 9.92
N GLY A 24 -13.36 -8.89 9.53
CA GLY A 24 -13.45 -10.31 9.16
C GLY A 24 -13.93 -10.58 7.74
N GLN A 25 -14.07 -9.55 6.88
CA GLN A 25 -14.54 -9.73 5.51
C GLN A 25 -13.47 -10.30 4.56
N GLU A 26 -12.18 -10.11 4.86
CA GLU A 26 -11.06 -10.49 3.96
C GLU A 26 -10.05 -11.50 4.54
N ALA A 27 -10.37 -12.18 5.64
CA ALA A 27 -9.43 -12.96 6.48
C ALA A 27 -8.68 -14.16 5.82
N GLY A 28 -8.77 -14.36 4.50
CA GLY A 28 -8.29 -15.56 3.80
C GLY A 28 -7.21 -15.39 2.73
N ARG A 29 -6.80 -14.16 2.33
CA ARG A 29 -5.85 -13.97 1.21
C ARG A 29 -4.77 -12.92 1.48
N SER A 30 -3.58 -13.40 1.88
CA SER A 30 -2.35 -12.58 1.98
C SER A 30 -2.55 -11.27 2.76
N GLY A 31 -3.22 -11.37 3.91
CA GLY A 31 -3.53 -10.22 4.77
C GLY A 31 -2.24 -9.52 5.21
N TRP A 32 -2.17 -8.22 4.91
CA TRP A 32 -1.03 -7.41 5.33
C TRP A 32 -1.35 -6.92 6.75
N SER A 33 -0.84 -7.64 7.76
CA SER A 33 -1.12 -7.39 9.19
C SER A 33 -0.66 -6.02 9.72
N GLY A 34 -0.23 -5.10 8.84
CA GLY A 34 0.03 -3.71 9.14
C GLY A 34 -1.23 -2.85 9.31
N GLY A 35 -2.41 -3.26 8.83
CA GLY A 35 -3.65 -2.46 8.86
C GLY A 35 -4.00 -1.90 10.24
N THR A 36 -4.19 -2.76 11.25
CA THR A 36 -4.47 -2.33 12.63
C THR A 36 -3.33 -1.47 13.21
N ARG A 37 -2.07 -1.78 12.88
CA ARG A 37 -0.89 -1.03 13.35
C ARG A 37 -0.83 0.38 12.74
N LEU A 38 -1.26 0.53 11.48
CA LEU A 38 -1.37 1.81 10.80
C LEU A 38 -2.47 2.67 11.45
N ILE A 39 -3.64 2.10 11.71
CA ILE A 39 -4.76 2.80 12.35
C ILE A 39 -4.35 3.34 13.73
N GLU A 40 -3.69 2.55 14.57
CA GLU A 40 -3.22 3.02 15.89
C GLU A 40 -2.09 4.06 15.79
N ARG A 41 -1.21 3.98 14.77
CA ARG A 41 -0.20 5.03 14.49
C ARG A 41 -0.85 6.36 14.09
N ILE A 42 -1.81 6.34 13.16
CA ILE A 42 -2.53 7.55 12.73
C ILE A 42 -3.32 8.14 13.91
N ARG A 43 -4.03 7.30 14.68
CA ARG A 43 -4.73 7.73 15.91
C ARG A 43 -3.78 8.38 16.92
N ALA A 44 -2.60 7.80 17.13
CA ALA A 44 -1.59 8.39 18.02
C ALA A 44 -1.07 9.74 17.47
N ARG A 45 -0.96 9.89 16.15
CA ARG A 45 -0.50 11.12 15.49
C ARG A 45 -1.55 12.24 15.48
N PHE A 46 -2.83 11.89 15.38
CA PHE A 46 -3.99 12.79 15.43
C PHE A 46 -4.40 13.21 16.85
N ARG A 47 -3.82 12.61 17.90
CA ARG A 47 -4.20 12.89 19.29
C ARG A 47 -4.21 14.40 19.60
N GLY A 48 -5.40 14.93 19.88
CA GLY A 48 -5.62 16.35 20.18
C GLY A 48 -6.24 17.15 19.03
N ASP A 49 -6.34 16.58 17.83
CA ASP A 49 -7.21 17.05 16.74
C ASP A 49 -8.46 16.18 16.71
N SER A 50 -9.52 16.63 17.37
CA SER A 50 -10.78 15.90 17.47
C SER A 50 -11.50 15.71 16.12
N ALA A 51 -11.22 16.55 15.12
CA ALA A 51 -11.80 16.41 13.79
C ALA A 51 -11.08 15.34 12.97
N ALA A 52 -9.74 15.29 13.06
CA ALA A 52 -8.94 14.23 12.46
C ALA A 52 -9.20 12.86 13.14
N GLU A 53 -9.29 12.82 14.48
CA GLU A 53 -9.68 11.62 15.22
C GLU A 53 -11.05 11.11 14.79
N ALA A 54 -12.05 11.99 14.65
CA ALA A 54 -13.39 11.63 14.20
C ALA A 54 -13.40 11.09 12.75
N ALA A 55 -12.64 11.71 11.83
CA ALA A 55 -12.53 11.25 10.44
C ALA A 55 -11.92 9.84 10.34
N LEU A 56 -10.91 9.53 11.16
CA LEU A 56 -10.32 8.19 11.23
C LEU A 56 -11.33 7.16 11.77
N VAL A 57 -12.10 7.53 12.81
CA VAL A 57 -13.15 6.66 13.37
C VAL A 57 -14.25 6.39 12.36
N GLU A 58 -14.68 7.40 11.59
CA GLU A 58 -15.71 7.24 10.58
C GLU A 58 -15.25 6.28 9.47
N VAL A 59 -14.08 6.51 8.84
CA VAL A 59 -13.54 5.59 7.82
C VAL A 59 -13.34 4.16 8.36
N THR A 60 -13.03 3.99 9.65
CA THR A 60 -12.93 2.66 10.26
C THR A 60 -14.30 1.97 10.44
N ARG A 61 -15.38 2.75 10.56
CA ARG A 61 -16.76 2.28 10.77
C ARG A 61 -17.52 2.09 9.46
N THR A 62 -17.31 2.99 8.50
CA THR A 62 -17.98 3.09 7.20
C THR A 62 -16.91 3.10 6.09
N PRO A 63 -16.15 2.01 5.92
CA PRO A 63 -15.01 1.96 4.98
C PRO A 63 -15.39 2.27 3.53
N ASP A 64 -16.64 2.01 3.12
CA ASP A 64 -17.15 2.29 1.78
C ASP A 64 -17.64 3.75 1.58
N ASP A 65 -17.59 4.61 2.59
CA ASP A 65 -18.00 6.02 2.47
C ASP A 65 -16.86 6.87 1.87
N GLU A 66 -16.96 7.15 0.56
CA GLU A 66 -16.04 8.02 -0.19
C GLU A 66 -15.90 9.43 0.43
N SER A 67 -16.95 9.97 1.07
CA SER A 67 -16.90 11.29 1.72
C SER A 67 -16.09 11.25 3.02
N ALA A 68 -16.21 10.16 3.78
CA ALA A 68 -15.37 9.91 4.95
C ALA A 68 -13.90 9.70 4.54
N GLN A 69 -13.66 8.90 3.50
CA GLN A 69 -12.32 8.68 2.94
C GLN A 69 -11.64 10.00 2.53
N HIS A 70 -12.31 10.84 1.75
CA HIS A 70 -11.81 12.16 1.36
C HIS A 70 -11.68 13.15 2.52
N ALA A 71 -12.42 12.98 3.62
CA ALA A 71 -12.19 13.75 4.84
C ALA A 71 -10.87 13.34 5.50
N LEU A 72 -10.65 12.03 5.68
CA LEU A 72 -9.41 11.49 6.26
C LEU A 72 -8.18 11.83 5.41
N GLU A 73 -8.28 11.76 4.08
CA GLU A 73 -7.22 12.13 3.13
C GLU A 73 -6.72 13.56 3.39
N ARG A 74 -7.64 14.52 3.55
CA ARG A 74 -7.31 15.92 3.82
C ARG A 74 -6.63 16.11 5.17
N PHE A 75 -7.07 15.41 6.22
CA PHE A 75 -6.41 15.47 7.53
C PHE A 75 -5.02 14.83 7.53
N LEU A 76 -4.84 13.70 6.82
CA LEU A 76 -3.53 13.06 6.63
C LEU A 76 -2.57 13.98 5.89
N ALA A 77 -2.99 14.55 4.75
CA ALA A 77 -2.17 15.47 3.96
C ALA A 77 -1.77 16.71 4.79
N ALA A 78 -2.70 17.31 5.54
CA ALA A 78 -2.40 18.44 6.43
C ALA A 78 -1.36 18.07 7.51
N HIS A 79 -1.52 16.92 8.19
CA HIS A 79 -0.57 16.47 9.20
C HIS A 79 0.82 16.16 8.61
N MET A 80 0.89 15.57 7.42
CA MET A 80 2.15 15.27 6.73
C MET A 80 2.87 16.55 6.26
N LEU A 81 2.13 17.58 5.82
CA LEU A 81 2.71 18.88 5.49
C LEU A 81 3.32 19.60 6.70
N HIS A 82 2.75 19.40 7.89
CA HIS A 82 3.26 19.98 9.15
C HIS A 82 4.32 19.11 9.84
N ASP A 83 4.38 17.80 9.57
CA ASP A 83 5.38 16.89 10.13
C ASP A 83 5.94 15.94 9.06
N ARG A 84 7.16 16.27 8.59
CA ARG A 84 7.91 15.43 7.64
C ARG A 84 8.32 14.07 8.19
N GLY A 85 8.46 13.92 9.51
CA GLY A 85 8.72 12.61 10.12
C GLY A 85 7.53 11.66 9.91
N PHE A 86 6.31 12.20 10.02
CA PHE A 86 5.08 11.49 9.71
C PHE A 86 4.89 11.25 8.20
N GLU A 87 5.26 12.22 7.34
CA GLU A 87 5.30 12.03 5.87
C GLU A 87 6.17 10.83 5.47
N ASP A 88 7.41 10.77 5.97
CA ASP A 88 8.35 9.69 5.67
C ASP A 88 7.92 8.35 6.26
N GLU A 89 7.28 8.34 7.43
CA GLU A 89 6.70 7.13 8.01
C GLU A 89 5.55 6.59 7.15
N MET A 90 4.60 7.46 6.76
CA MET A 90 3.47 7.09 5.90
C MET A 90 3.94 6.58 4.55
N ARG A 91 4.94 7.23 3.93
CA ARG A 91 5.56 6.79 2.67
C ARG A 91 6.11 5.37 2.79
N ARG A 92 6.92 5.08 3.82
CA ARG A 92 7.47 3.73 4.06
C ARG A 92 6.37 2.68 4.25
N VAL A 93 5.32 3.01 5.00
CA VAL A 93 4.19 2.09 5.21
C VAL A 93 3.45 1.78 3.90
N VAL A 94 3.25 2.79 3.04
CA VAL A 94 2.68 2.60 1.71
C VAL A 94 3.59 1.74 0.83
N ASP A 95 4.89 2.03 0.78
CA ASP A 95 5.86 1.25 0.00
C ASP A 95 5.96 -0.21 0.47
N GLU A 96 5.96 -0.46 1.78
CA GLU A 96 5.92 -1.80 2.39
C GLU A 96 4.65 -2.56 2.00
N ALA A 97 3.48 -1.91 2.02
CA ALA A 97 2.21 -2.53 1.65
C ALA A 97 2.14 -2.86 0.15
N VAL A 98 2.64 -1.98 -0.73
CA VAL A 98 2.76 -2.24 -2.17
C VAL A 98 3.73 -3.40 -2.44
N ALA A 99 4.89 -3.43 -1.78
CA ALA A 99 5.85 -4.53 -1.89
C ALA A 99 5.30 -5.86 -1.35
N ALA A 100 4.44 -5.83 -0.34
CA ALA A 100 3.75 -7.01 0.17
C ALA A 100 2.73 -7.56 -0.84
N GLN A 101 1.93 -6.69 -1.48
CA GLN A 101 1.01 -7.11 -2.55
C GLN A 101 1.76 -7.71 -3.75
N GLY A 102 2.89 -7.12 -4.15
CA GLY A 102 3.73 -7.62 -5.24
C GLY A 102 4.25 -9.05 -5.06
N LYS A 103 4.41 -9.52 -3.81
CA LYS A 103 4.83 -10.90 -3.50
C LYS A 103 3.70 -11.93 -3.61
N GLY A 104 2.44 -11.50 -3.73
CA GLY A 104 1.29 -12.37 -4.01
C GLY A 104 1.22 -12.86 -5.46
N ALA A 105 1.86 -12.14 -6.39
CA ALA A 105 2.02 -12.56 -7.78
C ALA A 105 3.15 -13.59 -7.91
N GLN A 106 2.94 -14.81 -7.41
CA GLN A 106 3.73 -15.94 -7.88
C GLN A 106 3.56 -16.05 -9.40
N VAL A 107 4.64 -15.76 -10.13
CA VAL A 107 4.77 -16.17 -11.54
C VAL A 107 4.76 -17.68 -11.56
N ASN A 108 3.56 -18.24 -11.71
CA ASN A 108 3.33 -19.66 -11.62
C ASN A 108 3.88 -20.29 -12.92
N ALA A 109 5.12 -20.80 -12.85
CA ALA A 109 5.86 -21.31 -14.00
C ALA A 109 5.16 -22.46 -14.76
N ALA A 110 4.08 -23.02 -14.18
CA ALA A 110 3.16 -23.92 -14.86
C ALA A 110 2.40 -23.27 -16.04
N LEU A 111 2.33 -21.93 -16.13
CA LEU A 111 1.70 -21.21 -17.25
C LEU A 111 2.67 -20.82 -18.38
N ILE A 112 3.95 -21.20 -18.31
CA ILE A 112 4.87 -21.08 -19.46
C ILE A 112 4.65 -22.29 -20.38
N LYS A 113 3.48 -22.34 -21.01
CA LYS A 113 3.10 -23.40 -21.96
C LYS A 113 2.44 -22.86 -23.22
N ASN A 114 2.92 -21.70 -23.71
CA ASN A 114 2.72 -21.22 -25.10
C ASN A 114 3.52 -19.94 -25.48
N SER A 115 4.47 -19.46 -24.67
CA SER A 115 5.40 -18.42 -25.12
C SER A 115 6.36 -19.02 -26.15
N GLN A 116 6.01 -18.92 -27.43
CA GLN A 116 6.88 -19.29 -28.53
C GLN A 116 8.19 -18.51 -28.41
N VAL A 117 9.29 -19.23 -28.17
CA VAL A 117 10.63 -18.64 -28.23
C VAL A 117 10.88 -18.28 -29.69
N PHE A 118 10.82 -16.99 -30.01
CA PHE A 118 11.34 -16.47 -31.27
C PHE A 118 12.85 -16.71 -31.27
N ASN A 119 13.27 -17.78 -31.92
CA ASN A 119 14.67 -18.06 -32.23
C ASN A 119 15.16 -17.05 -33.28
N GLU A 120 15.52 -15.85 -32.84
CA GLU A 120 16.44 -15.02 -33.60
C GLU A 120 17.89 -15.30 -33.15
N LYS A 121 18.78 -15.32 -34.14
CA LYS A 121 20.04 -16.07 -34.09
C LYS A 121 21.09 -15.35 -33.23
N VAL A 122 21.30 -15.82 -32.00
CA VAL A 122 22.38 -15.31 -31.13
C VAL A 122 23.74 -15.80 -31.63
N GLU A 123 24.39 -15.01 -32.47
CA GLU A 123 25.77 -15.26 -32.93
C GLU A 123 26.78 -14.80 -31.86
N ILE A 124 27.20 -15.73 -30.99
CA ILE A 124 28.25 -15.50 -30.01
C ILE A 124 29.61 -15.62 -30.70
N LYS A 125 30.29 -14.49 -30.91
CA LYS A 125 31.72 -14.45 -31.24
C LYS A 125 32.54 -14.36 -29.96
N GLY A 126 33.31 -15.40 -29.67
CA GLY A 126 34.29 -15.44 -28.59
C GLY A 126 35.22 -16.64 -28.79
N ASP A 127 36.53 -16.42 -28.73
CA ASP A 127 37.52 -17.43 -29.07
C ASP A 127 37.49 -18.61 -28.10
N TRP A 128 37.25 -19.81 -28.65
CA TRP A 128 37.21 -21.05 -27.89
C TRP A 128 38.63 -21.56 -27.64
N ASN A 129 39.07 -21.52 -26.39
CA ASN A 129 40.34 -22.07 -25.96
C ASN A 129 40.08 -23.36 -25.17
N ILE A 130 40.39 -24.52 -25.76
CA ILE A 130 40.30 -25.84 -25.12
C ILE A 130 41.68 -26.19 -24.56
N SER A 131 41.74 -26.64 -23.29
CA SER A 131 42.81 -27.49 -22.78
C SER A 131 42.24 -28.81 -22.29
#